data_AF-A0A5D2SVY7-F1
#
_entry.id   AF-A0A5D2SVY7-F1
#
_cell.length_a   1.000
_cell.length_b   1.000
_cell.length_c   1.000
_cell.angle_alpha   90.00
_cell.angle_beta   90.00
_cell.angle_gamma   90.00
#
_symmetry.space_group_name_H-M   'P 1'
#
loop_
_entity.id
_entity.type
_entity.pdbx_description
1 polymer ?
#
loop_
_entity_poly.entity_id
_entity_poly.type
_entity_poly.pdbx_seq_one_letter_code
_entity_poly.pdbx_strand_id
1 'polypeptide(L)'
;MGVGHSSLSSCSVDSLCIIAFTAQPKTSSFSNSNRQKPLFPTKKHSPFAVLKIGTLNCARVAGEMEIGKGIAAAGKPIVDLHGIDDGLIQKIVYDALVWSSLHGLVVGDRNDQRSGKLPGVGMVHAPIALLPTSFPESHWKQACELAPIFNELIDRVSLDGKFLQDSLARTKKVDAFTSRLLDIHSKILEMNKKEEIRLGLHRSDYMLDEKTKLLLQIEFNTISSSFAGLGCLVTDLHRTLLNDYGEDLGLDSKRIPGNTATGQFAEALAKAWTEYNNPRAVAMIVVQTEERNMYDQHWLCTVLKERYNVRTIRKTLAEIDSEGQLLPDGTFLVGGQAVAVVYFRAGYAPTDYPSESEWRARLLMEQSSAIKCPSISYHLAGTKKIQQELAKPNVLEKFLESKEDIAKLRKCFAGLWSLVDSDITKKAIEKPELFVMKPQREGGGNNIYGDDVKETLLRLQKEVSEEDAAYILMQRIFPAVSPTFLIRDSICHKDHAISELGVYSAYLRNKESVIMNDQCGYLMRTKVSSSNEGGVAAGFAVLDSIYLT
;
A
#
# COMPACT_ATOMS: atom_id res chain seq x y z
N MET A 1 56.83 35.49 -27.21
CA MET A 1 57.75 36.38 -26.47
C MET A 1 57.24 36.48 -25.04
N GLY A 2 58.10 36.15 -24.05
CA GLY A 2 57.92 36.27 -22.58
C GLY A 2 56.93 35.28 -21.96
N VAL A 3 57.26 34.10 -21.41
CA VAL A 3 58.25 33.66 -20.38
C VAL A 3 57.91 34.14 -18.96
N GLY A 4 57.66 33.18 -18.05
CA GLY A 4 57.58 33.40 -16.60
C GLY A 4 57.09 32.18 -15.80
N HIS A 5 58.01 31.26 -15.49
CA HIS A 5 57.85 30.04 -14.69
C HIS A 5 58.03 30.28 -13.17
N SER A 6 57.56 29.30 -12.36
CA SER A 6 58.15 28.82 -11.09
C SER A 6 58.00 29.73 -9.84
N SER A 7 57.93 29.26 -8.58
CA SER A 7 58.11 27.97 -7.91
C SER A 7 57.74 28.11 -6.41
N LEU A 8 57.56 26.95 -5.77
CA LEU A 8 57.39 26.67 -4.33
C LEU A 8 58.50 27.16 -3.38
N SER A 9 58.14 27.15 -2.08
CA SER A 9 58.93 26.93 -0.83
C SER A 9 58.86 28.13 0.13
N SER A 10 58.96 28.06 1.45
CA SER A 10 58.85 27.06 2.53
C SER A 10 58.98 27.87 3.85
N CYS A 11 58.78 27.21 5.01
CA CYS A 11 59.03 27.67 6.40
C CYS A 11 58.00 28.61 7.06
N SER A 12 57.74 28.61 8.38
CA SER A 12 57.74 27.63 9.48
C SER A 12 57.28 28.39 10.73
N VAL A 13 56.27 27.86 11.43
CA VAL A 13 56.11 27.72 12.90
C VAL A 13 56.29 28.95 13.82
N ASP A 14 55.19 29.38 14.47
CA ASP A 14 55.04 29.49 15.94
C ASP A 14 53.61 29.97 16.27
N SER A 15 52.75 29.13 16.86
CA SER A 15 52.54 28.92 18.31
C SER A 15 51.41 29.79 18.88
N LEU A 16 50.23 29.20 19.15
CA LEU A 16 49.31 29.65 20.21
C LEU A 16 48.22 28.61 20.55
N CYS A 17 48.42 28.00 21.73
CA CYS A 17 47.51 27.38 22.70
C CYS A 17 46.22 26.64 22.26
N ILE A 18 46.30 25.32 22.47
CA ILE A 18 45.19 24.38 22.69
C ILE A 18 44.62 24.59 24.11
N ILE A 19 43.30 24.72 24.25
CA ILE A 19 42.59 24.50 25.53
C ILE A 19 41.87 23.14 25.42
N ALA A 20 42.42 22.14 26.10
CA ALA A 20 41.79 20.83 26.28
C ALA A 20 41.08 20.81 27.63
N PHE A 21 39.78 20.51 27.63
CA PHE A 21 39.04 20.17 28.85
C PHE A 21 39.29 18.71 29.20
N THR A 22 40.04 18.47 30.28
CA THR A 22 40.19 17.17 30.92
C THR A 22 39.31 17.13 32.17
N ALA A 23 38.41 16.13 32.24
CA ALA A 23 37.71 15.77 33.47
C ALA A 23 38.31 14.46 34.00
N GLN A 24 38.96 14.52 35.16
CA GLN A 24 39.44 13.33 35.88
C GLN A 24 38.33 12.73 36.75
N PRO A 25 38.25 11.39 36.88
CA PRO A 25 37.29 10.72 37.76
C PRO A 25 37.85 10.63 39.19
N LYS A 26 37.01 10.95 40.18
CA LYS A 26 37.29 10.67 41.60
C LYS A 26 36.87 9.24 41.94
N THR A 27 37.81 8.48 42.50
CA THR A 27 37.61 7.20 43.16
C THR A 27 37.16 7.38 44.61
N SER A 28 36.11 6.68 45.03
CA SER A 28 35.96 6.23 46.41
C SER A 28 35.16 4.92 46.45
N SER A 29 35.81 3.88 46.95
CA SER A 29 35.33 2.52 47.13
C SER A 29 34.39 2.38 48.33
N PHE A 30 33.30 1.64 48.19
CA PHE A 30 32.78 0.75 49.24
C PHE A 30 32.13 -0.49 48.61
N SER A 31 32.56 -1.65 49.08
CA SER A 31 32.16 -3.01 48.73
C SER A 31 30.86 -3.45 49.42
N ASN A 32 29.95 -4.13 48.73
CA ASN A 32 29.63 -5.55 49.02
C ASN A 32 28.53 -6.17 48.11
N SER A 33 28.85 -7.38 47.64
CA SER A 33 28.01 -8.58 47.39
C SER A 33 26.51 -8.45 47.09
N ASN A 34 26.10 -8.75 45.84
CA ASN A 34 25.36 -9.99 45.52
C ASN A 34 25.11 -10.09 44.00
N ARG A 35 25.64 -11.15 43.37
CA ARG A 35 25.35 -11.52 41.98
C ARG A 35 24.05 -12.34 41.93
N GLN A 36 23.06 -11.88 41.18
CA GLN A 36 22.02 -12.75 40.62
C GLN A 36 21.99 -12.61 39.10
N LYS A 37 22.19 -13.75 38.42
CA LYS A 37 22.02 -13.93 36.96
C LYS A 37 20.52 -14.10 36.66
N PRO A 38 19.99 -13.62 35.52
CA PRO A 38 18.68 -14.05 35.05
C PRO A 38 18.79 -15.44 34.40
N LEU A 39 17.93 -16.35 34.86
CA LEU A 39 17.79 -17.73 34.40
C LEU A 39 16.74 -17.79 33.27
N PHE A 40 17.12 -18.26 32.09
CA PHE A 40 16.17 -18.70 31.05
C PHE A 40 15.69 -20.13 31.34
N PRO A 41 14.40 -20.46 31.17
CA PRO A 41 13.99 -21.85 31.03
C PRO A 41 13.70 -22.18 29.56
N THR A 42 14.53 -23.06 29.01
CA THR A 42 14.17 -23.96 27.91
C THR A 42 13.30 -25.08 28.46
N LYS A 43 12.25 -25.50 27.72
CA LYS A 43 11.84 -26.92 27.57
C LYS A 43 10.72 -27.09 26.55
N LYS A 44 11.01 -27.91 25.53
CA LYS A 44 10.05 -28.67 24.72
C LYS A 44 9.46 -29.78 25.61
N HIS A 45 8.15 -30.04 25.51
CA HIS A 45 7.53 -31.36 25.30
C HIS A 45 6.00 -31.25 25.32
N SER A 46 5.39 -31.84 24.28
CA SER A 46 3.96 -32.16 24.12
C SER A 46 3.47 -33.13 25.22
N PRO A 47 2.16 -33.15 25.54
CA PRO A 47 1.37 -34.30 25.11
C PRO A 47 -0.05 -33.96 24.61
N PHE A 48 -0.46 -34.71 23.59
CA PHE A 48 -1.85 -34.99 23.24
C PHE A 48 -2.59 -35.62 24.44
N ALA A 49 -3.81 -35.14 24.73
CA ALA A 49 -4.80 -35.92 25.47
C ALA A 49 -6.21 -35.59 24.96
N VAL A 50 -6.84 -36.63 24.43
CA VAL A 50 -8.21 -36.75 23.95
C VAL A 50 -9.19 -36.49 25.10
N LEU A 51 -10.15 -35.57 24.95
CA LEU A 51 -11.30 -35.50 25.84
C LEU A 51 -12.52 -36.14 25.16
N LYS A 52 -12.95 -37.26 25.75
CA LYS A 52 -14.14 -38.03 25.39
C LYS A 52 -15.42 -37.31 25.82
N ILE A 53 -16.42 -37.50 24.97
CA ILE A 53 -17.83 -37.19 25.09
C ILE A 53 -18.44 -37.77 26.38
N GLY A 54 -19.22 -36.96 27.09
CA GLY A 54 -20.14 -37.35 28.15
C GLY A 54 -21.55 -36.89 27.81
N THR A 55 -22.46 -37.84 27.64
CA THR A 55 -23.89 -37.72 27.37
C THR A 55 -24.69 -37.13 28.54
N LEU A 56 -25.65 -36.25 28.25
CA LEU A 56 -26.84 -36.03 29.07
C LEU A 56 -28.06 -35.86 28.15
N ASN A 57 -29.09 -36.66 28.42
CA ASN A 57 -30.30 -36.85 27.62
C ASN A 57 -31.46 -35.95 28.08
N CYS A 58 -32.39 -35.75 27.13
CA CYS A 58 -33.82 -35.44 27.25
C CYS A 58 -34.27 -34.03 27.68
N ALA A 59 -34.88 -33.29 26.74
CA ALA A 59 -36.34 -33.28 26.59
C ALA A 59 -36.77 -32.54 25.29
N ARG A 60 -37.68 -33.16 24.53
CA ARG A 60 -38.44 -32.54 23.43
C ARG A 60 -39.50 -31.61 24.02
N VAL A 61 -39.56 -30.37 23.55
CA VAL A 61 -40.79 -29.57 23.53
C VAL A 61 -40.87 -28.91 22.16
N ALA A 62 -41.94 -29.22 21.43
CA ALA A 62 -42.34 -28.53 20.21
C ALA A 62 -42.95 -27.18 20.59
N GLY A 63 -42.55 -26.11 19.91
CA GLY A 63 -43.08 -24.78 20.10
C GLY A 63 -42.93 -23.98 18.81
N GLU A 64 -44.04 -23.40 18.37
CA GLU A 64 -44.32 -22.86 17.05
C GLU A 64 -43.45 -21.67 16.64
N MET A 65 -43.24 -21.56 15.33
CA MET A 65 -42.42 -20.54 14.68
C MET A 65 -43.28 -19.30 14.42
N GLU A 66 -43.22 -18.31 15.30
CA GLU A 66 -43.77 -16.97 15.02
C GLU A 66 -42.78 -16.11 14.24
N ILE A 67 -43.22 -15.73 13.03
CA ILE A 67 -42.51 -14.83 12.12
C ILE A 67 -42.67 -13.40 12.66
N GLY A 68 -41.72 -12.97 13.48
CA GLY A 68 -41.59 -11.58 13.90
C GLY A 68 -41.07 -10.70 12.77
N LYS A 69 -41.94 -9.86 12.20
CA LYS A 69 -41.58 -8.75 11.30
C LYS A 69 -40.64 -7.79 12.01
N GLY A 70 -39.33 -7.95 11.82
CA GLY A 70 -38.32 -6.96 12.17
C GLY A 70 -38.38 -5.79 11.19
N ILE A 71 -39.05 -4.70 11.61
CA ILE A 71 -38.97 -3.40 10.96
C ILE A 71 -37.50 -2.98 10.94
N ALA A 72 -37.00 -2.65 9.76
CA ALA A 72 -35.67 -2.07 9.56
C ALA A 72 -35.56 -0.77 10.37
N ALA A 73 -34.88 -0.83 11.51
CA ALA A 73 -34.40 0.36 12.20
C ALA A 73 -33.26 0.92 11.36
N ALA A 74 -33.56 1.90 10.50
CA ALA A 74 -32.56 2.79 9.94
C ALA A 74 -31.81 3.42 11.13
N GLY A 75 -30.54 3.05 11.29
CA GLY A 75 -29.70 3.59 12.36
C GLY A 75 -29.66 5.11 12.28
N LYS A 76 -29.98 5.79 13.39
CA LYS A 76 -29.72 7.23 13.53
C LYS A 76 -28.22 7.49 13.28
N PRO A 77 -27.83 8.62 12.66
CA PRO A 77 -26.43 9.02 12.59
C PRO A 77 -25.84 9.00 14.00
N ILE A 78 -24.70 8.33 14.16
CA ILE A 78 -24.08 8.08 15.47
C ILE A 78 -23.65 9.41 16.13
N VAL A 79 -23.30 10.43 15.34
CA VAL A 79 -23.02 11.81 15.78
C VAL A 79 -23.34 12.76 14.62
N ASP A 80 -23.98 13.90 14.88
CA ASP A 80 -23.98 15.03 13.93
C ASP A 80 -22.62 15.73 13.99
N LEU A 81 -21.67 15.24 13.18
CA LEU A 81 -20.30 15.76 13.17
C LEU A 81 -20.27 17.27 12.90
N HIS A 82 -21.16 17.77 12.04
CA HIS A 82 -21.22 19.19 11.72
C HIS A 82 -21.96 20.02 12.77
N GLY A 83 -22.60 19.39 13.75
CA GLY A 83 -23.21 20.04 14.91
C GLY A 83 -22.30 20.14 16.14
N ILE A 84 -21.05 19.66 16.06
CA ILE A 84 -20.07 19.78 17.16
C ILE A 84 -19.70 21.25 17.37
N ASP A 85 -19.57 21.68 18.63
CA ASP A 85 -19.15 23.02 19.02
C ASP A 85 -17.80 23.42 18.39
N ASP A 86 -17.74 24.62 17.79
CA ASP A 86 -16.55 25.10 17.09
C ASP A 86 -15.34 25.26 18.03
N GLY A 87 -15.57 25.61 19.29
CA GLY A 87 -14.52 25.72 20.30
C GLY A 87 -13.89 24.37 20.63
N LEU A 88 -14.72 23.33 20.75
CA LEU A 88 -14.26 21.95 20.89
C LEU A 88 -13.48 21.51 19.64
N ILE A 89 -14.00 21.75 18.43
CA ILE A 89 -13.29 21.39 17.18
C ILE A 89 -11.91 22.05 17.10
N GLN A 90 -11.78 23.34 17.42
CA GLN A 90 -10.49 24.02 17.42
C GLN A 90 -9.48 23.37 18.37
N LYS A 91 -9.95 22.92 19.55
CA LYS A 91 -9.11 22.22 20.52
C LYS A 91 -8.64 20.86 19.98
N ILE A 92 -9.55 20.06 19.41
CA ILE A 92 -9.20 18.75 18.84
C ILE A 92 -8.24 18.92 17.63
N VAL A 93 -8.46 19.93 16.78
CA VAL A 93 -7.55 20.25 15.66
C VAL A 93 -6.15 20.58 16.17
N TYR A 94 -6.04 21.43 17.20
CA TYR A 94 -4.76 21.77 17.79
C TYR A 94 -4.02 20.51 18.29
N ASP A 95 -4.71 19.67 19.05
CA ASP A 95 -4.12 18.43 19.59
C ASP A 95 -3.74 17.44 18.48
N ALA A 96 -4.55 17.34 17.43
CA ALA A 96 -4.23 16.49 16.27
C ALA A 96 -2.96 16.94 15.55
N LEU A 97 -2.75 18.25 15.39
CA LEU A 97 -1.55 18.82 14.77
C LEU A 97 -0.31 18.62 15.67
N VAL A 98 -0.45 18.81 16.98
CA VAL A 98 0.62 18.54 17.95
C VAL A 98 0.99 17.05 17.94
N TRP A 99 0.00 16.18 18.03
CA TRP A 99 0.20 14.73 18.00
C TRP A 99 0.91 14.29 16.72
N SER A 100 0.46 14.80 15.56
CA SER A 100 1.05 14.47 14.26
C SER A 100 2.53 14.86 14.19
N SER A 101 2.88 16.01 14.77
CA SER A 101 4.25 16.51 14.83
C SER A 101 5.14 15.66 15.74
N LEU A 102 4.62 15.23 16.90
CA LEU A 102 5.37 14.43 17.88
C LEU A 102 5.57 12.98 17.44
N HIS A 103 4.64 12.43 16.65
CA HIS A 103 4.62 11.02 16.27
C HIS A 103 5.05 10.76 14.81
N GLY A 104 5.51 11.79 14.09
CA GLY A 104 6.02 11.63 12.73
C GLY A 104 4.95 11.27 11.69
N LEU A 105 3.70 11.72 11.90
CA LEU A 105 2.65 11.69 10.88
C LEU A 105 2.83 12.87 9.93
N VAL A 106 3.93 12.84 9.18
CA VAL A 106 4.43 13.95 8.38
C VAL A 106 4.79 13.54 6.96
N VAL A 107 4.74 14.52 6.06
CA VAL A 107 5.23 14.44 4.68
C VAL A 107 6.10 15.66 4.39
N GLY A 108 6.85 15.62 3.29
CA GLY A 108 7.49 16.81 2.75
C GLY A 108 6.47 17.80 2.21
N ASP A 109 6.59 19.07 2.57
CA ASP A 109 5.74 20.16 2.08
C ASP A 109 5.96 20.38 0.58
N ARG A 110 4.86 20.42 -0.19
CA ARG A 110 4.87 20.72 -1.63
C ARG A 110 5.49 22.07 -1.96
N ASN A 111 5.43 23.02 -1.04
CA ASN A 111 5.94 24.37 -1.22
C ASN A 111 7.46 24.49 -0.95
N ASP A 112 8.10 23.50 -0.33
CA ASP A 112 9.55 23.42 -0.20
C ASP A 112 10.14 22.45 -1.22
N GLN A 113 10.95 22.95 -2.15
CA GLN A 113 11.59 22.15 -3.20
C GLN A 113 12.54 21.07 -2.67
N ARG A 114 13.02 21.21 -1.43
CA ARG A 114 13.97 20.29 -0.79
C ARG A 114 13.27 19.15 -0.07
N SER A 115 11.99 19.29 0.27
CA SER A 115 11.27 18.38 1.16
C SER A 115 11.09 16.96 0.62
N GLY A 116 11.18 16.78 -0.69
CA GLY A 116 11.18 15.47 -1.35
C GLY A 116 12.57 14.82 -1.47
N LYS A 117 13.65 15.51 -1.10
CA LYS A 117 15.04 15.03 -1.26
C LYS A 117 15.81 14.97 0.06
N LEU A 118 15.60 15.98 0.93
CA LEU A 118 16.31 16.13 2.19
C LEU A 118 15.36 15.79 3.34
N PRO A 119 15.64 14.75 4.15
CA PRO A 119 14.83 14.44 5.33
C PRO A 119 15.01 15.52 6.41
N GLY A 120 13.96 15.78 7.18
CA GLY A 120 13.97 16.70 8.32
C GLY A 120 13.84 18.19 7.97
N VAL A 121 13.68 18.54 6.69
CA VAL A 121 13.44 19.92 6.24
C VAL A 121 12.10 20.03 5.52
N GLY A 122 11.42 21.19 5.69
CA GLY A 122 10.15 21.45 5.03
C GLY A 122 9.10 20.38 5.33
N MET A 123 8.99 19.94 6.58
CA MET A 123 7.99 18.94 6.97
C MET A 123 6.65 19.63 7.26
N VAL A 124 5.57 18.97 6.86
CA VAL A 124 4.20 19.32 7.21
C VAL A 124 3.47 18.06 7.65
N HIS A 125 2.45 18.21 8.50
CA HIS A 125 1.59 17.07 8.83
C HIS A 125 1.00 16.47 7.55
N ALA A 126 0.83 15.15 7.52
CA ALA A 126 0.10 14.51 6.42
C ALA A 126 -1.35 15.06 6.40
N PRO A 127 -1.98 15.25 5.22
CA PRO A 127 -3.40 15.59 5.17
C PRO A 127 -4.24 14.47 5.80
N ILE A 128 -5.09 14.81 6.76
CA ILE A 128 -5.85 13.84 7.58
C ILE A 128 -7.32 14.23 7.71
N ALA A 129 -8.21 13.26 7.89
CA ALA A 129 -9.49 13.50 8.53
C ALA A 129 -9.26 13.75 10.04
N LEU A 130 -10.05 14.60 10.68
CA LEU A 130 -9.92 14.86 12.12
C LEU A 130 -10.47 13.70 12.97
N LEU A 131 -11.53 13.06 12.48
CA LEU A 131 -12.27 11.99 13.16
C LEU A 131 -12.50 10.82 12.19
N PRO A 132 -12.57 9.58 12.71
CA PRO A 132 -12.67 8.38 11.87
C PRO A 132 -14.00 8.30 11.12
N THR A 133 -13.96 7.81 9.87
CA THR A 133 -15.17 7.56 9.08
C THR A 133 -15.93 6.33 9.57
N SER A 134 -17.25 6.47 9.74
CA SER A 134 -18.16 5.34 10.05
C SER A 134 -18.14 4.26 8.96
N PHE A 135 -17.96 3.00 9.33
CA PHE A 135 -17.94 1.88 8.38
C PHE A 135 -18.55 0.61 9.00
N PRO A 136 -19.45 -0.11 8.30
CA PRO A 136 -20.08 -1.31 8.87
C PRO A 136 -19.08 -2.43 9.16
N GLU A 137 -19.17 -3.02 10.37
CA GLU A 137 -18.26 -4.10 10.78
C GLU A 137 -18.37 -5.34 9.88
N SER A 138 -19.56 -5.64 9.36
CA SER A 138 -19.79 -6.76 8.43
C SER A 138 -19.01 -6.60 7.12
N HIS A 139 -18.99 -5.40 6.55
CA HIS A 139 -18.24 -5.11 5.32
C HIS A 139 -16.73 -5.03 5.59
N TRP A 140 -16.31 -4.57 6.77
CA TRP A 140 -14.90 -4.62 7.17
C TRP A 140 -14.40 -6.07 7.24
N LYS A 141 -15.16 -6.97 7.90
CA LYS A 141 -14.86 -8.40 7.95
C LYS A 141 -14.81 -9.01 6.55
N GLN A 142 -15.78 -8.68 5.68
CA GLN A 142 -15.77 -9.12 4.28
C GLN A 142 -14.48 -8.70 3.56
N ALA A 143 -14.03 -7.46 3.72
CA ALA A 143 -12.80 -6.96 3.10
C ALA A 143 -11.56 -7.72 3.63
N CYS A 144 -11.50 -7.98 4.94
CA CYS A 144 -10.43 -8.75 5.56
C CYS A 144 -10.38 -10.21 5.08
N GLU A 145 -11.54 -10.87 4.94
CA GLU A 145 -11.66 -12.25 4.43
C GLU A 145 -11.19 -12.37 2.97
N LEU A 146 -11.36 -11.32 2.16
CA LEU A 146 -10.94 -11.30 0.76
C LEU A 146 -9.42 -11.20 0.58
N ALA A 147 -8.70 -10.63 1.55
CA ALA A 147 -7.27 -10.34 1.42
C ALA A 147 -6.41 -11.59 1.11
N PRO A 148 -6.49 -12.70 1.87
CA PRO A 148 -5.71 -13.90 1.57
C PRO A 148 -6.16 -14.63 0.30
N ILE A 149 -7.42 -14.45 -0.11
CA ILE A 149 -7.97 -15.01 -1.35
C ILE A 149 -7.36 -14.29 -2.56
N PHE A 150 -7.34 -12.94 -2.52
CA PHE A 150 -6.71 -12.16 -3.58
C PHE A 150 -5.21 -12.40 -3.68
N ASN A 151 -4.50 -12.54 -2.55
CA ASN A 151 -3.09 -12.89 -2.57
C ASN A 151 -2.81 -14.16 -3.37
N GLU A 152 -3.55 -15.24 -3.10
CA GLU A 152 -3.40 -16.51 -3.81
C GLU A 152 -3.82 -16.39 -5.28
N LEU A 153 -4.90 -15.65 -5.57
CA LEU A 153 -5.31 -15.36 -6.95
C LEU A 153 -4.19 -14.68 -7.73
N ILE A 154 -3.58 -13.63 -7.17
CA ILE A 154 -2.54 -12.86 -7.85
C ILE A 154 -1.25 -13.67 -8.01
N ASP A 155 -0.85 -14.49 -7.03
CA ASP A 155 0.26 -15.44 -7.21
C ASP A 155 0.01 -16.35 -8.42
N ARG A 156 -1.16 -16.98 -8.49
CA ARG A 156 -1.51 -17.91 -9.56
C ARG A 156 -1.63 -17.24 -10.93
N VAL A 157 -2.21 -16.04 -10.98
CA VAL A 157 -2.26 -15.24 -12.22
C VAL A 157 -0.86 -14.88 -12.69
N SER A 158 0.05 -14.54 -11.76
CA SER A 158 1.42 -14.19 -12.11
C SER A 158 2.24 -15.33 -12.72
N LEU A 159 1.85 -16.59 -12.43
CA LEU A 159 2.47 -17.79 -12.98
C LEU A 159 2.01 -18.10 -14.41
N ASP A 160 0.83 -17.63 -14.81
CA ASP A 160 0.32 -17.82 -16.18
C ASP A 160 0.82 -16.69 -17.10
N GLY A 161 2.09 -16.82 -17.50
CA GLY A 161 2.73 -15.86 -18.39
C GLY A 161 2.02 -15.72 -19.73
N LYS A 162 1.38 -16.78 -20.23
CA LYS A 162 0.59 -16.74 -21.47
C LYS A 162 -0.67 -15.91 -21.27
N PHE A 163 -1.41 -16.12 -20.20
CA PHE A 163 -2.57 -15.31 -19.87
C PHE A 163 -2.24 -13.82 -19.77
N LEU A 164 -1.14 -13.46 -19.10
CA LEU A 164 -0.70 -12.06 -18.99
C LEU A 164 -0.37 -11.46 -20.36
N GLN A 165 0.44 -12.16 -21.18
CA GLN A 165 0.84 -11.69 -22.50
C GLN A 165 -0.37 -11.57 -23.45
N ASP A 166 -1.23 -12.59 -23.50
CA ASP A 166 -2.41 -12.62 -24.38
C ASP A 166 -3.43 -11.54 -23.98
N SER A 167 -3.68 -11.36 -22.68
CA SER A 167 -4.63 -10.37 -22.15
C SER A 167 -4.22 -8.93 -22.41
N LEU A 168 -2.92 -8.66 -22.44
CA LEU A 168 -2.34 -7.33 -22.64
C LEU A 168 -1.81 -7.11 -24.07
N ALA A 169 -1.98 -8.08 -24.98
CA ALA A 169 -1.41 -8.02 -26.33
C ALA A 169 -1.89 -6.80 -27.15
N ARG A 170 -3.16 -6.40 -27.01
CA ARG A 170 -3.68 -5.19 -27.66
C ARG A 170 -3.17 -3.92 -26.97
N THR A 171 -3.18 -3.91 -25.65
CA THR A 171 -2.65 -2.81 -24.84
C THR A 171 -1.18 -2.52 -25.18
N LYS A 172 -0.37 -3.56 -25.43
CA LYS A 172 1.03 -3.46 -25.86
C LYS A 172 1.22 -2.54 -27.06
N LYS A 173 0.29 -2.55 -28.02
CA LYS A 173 0.42 -1.78 -29.27
C LYS A 173 0.21 -0.28 -29.08
N VAL A 174 -0.51 0.11 -28.03
CA VAL A 174 -1.00 1.49 -27.86
C VAL A 174 -0.51 2.15 -26.58
N ASP A 175 -0.02 1.39 -25.61
CA ASP A 175 0.59 1.91 -24.39
C ASP A 175 2.07 1.55 -24.28
N ALA A 176 2.93 2.52 -24.60
CA ALA A 176 4.38 2.34 -24.59
C ALA A 176 4.93 1.86 -23.23
N PHE A 177 4.33 2.33 -22.12
CA PHE A 177 4.76 1.93 -20.78
C PHE A 177 4.48 0.45 -20.51
N THR A 178 3.22 0.01 -20.71
CA THR A 178 2.86 -1.41 -20.58
C THR A 178 3.63 -2.27 -21.57
N SER A 179 3.91 -1.78 -22.79
CA SER A 179 4.74 -2.51 -23.75
C SER A 179 6.11 -2.85 -23.18
N ARG A 180 6.79 -1.88 -22.57
CA ARG A 180 8.12 -2.08 -21.99
C ARG A 180 8.09 -3.03 -20.79
N LEU A 181 7.04 -3.00 -19.98
CA LEU A 181 6.84 -4.00 -18.93
C LEU A 181 6.66 -5.42 -19.50
N LEU A 182 5.87 -5.57 -20.58
CA LEU A 182 5.70 -6.84 -21.28
C LEU A 182 6.99 -7.33 -21.93
N ASP A 183 7.82 -6.43 -22.47
CA ASP A 183 9.12 -6.79 -23.05
C ASP A 183 10.07 -7.36 -21.99
N ILE A 184 10.10 -6.79 -20.79
CA ILE A 184 10.86 -7.35 -19.66
C ILE A 184 10.30 -8.72 -19.29
N HIS A 185 8.98 -8.84 -19.14
CA HIS A 185 8.34 -10.11 -18.82
C HIS A 185 8.64 -11.20 -19.87
N SER A 186 8.58 -10.87 -21.18
CA SER A 186 8.96 -11.78 -22.27
C SER A 186 10.40 -12.27 -22.12
N LYS A 187 11.36 -11.39 -21.83
CA LYS A 187 12.76 -11.79 -21.61
C LYS A 187 12.91 -12.74 -20.42
N ILE A 188 12.18 -12.51 -19.32
CA ILE A 188 12.20 -13.39 -18.15
C ILE A 188 11.62 -14.78 -18.47
N LEU A 189 10.55 -14.84 -19.28
CA LEU A 189 9.98 -16.10 -19.76
C LEU A 189 10.97 -16.85 -20.67
N GLU A 190 11.62 -16.16 -21.61
CA GLU A 190 12.63 -16.74 -22.52
C GLU A 190 13.83 -17.33 -21.75
N MET A 191 14.23 -16.66 -20.67
CA MET A 191 15.28 -17.15 -19.76
C MET A 191 14.87 -18.40 -18.97
N ASN A 192 13.58 -18.80 -19.00
CA ASN A 192 13.00 -19.88 -18.21
C ASN A 192 13.35 -19.78 -16.72
N LYS A 193 13.45 -18.54 -16.22
CA LYS A 193 13.82 -18.29 -14.85
C LYS A 193 12.67 -18.68 -13.92
N LYS A 194 12.96 -19.57 -12.97
CA LYS A 194 12.01 -19.95 -11.93
C LYS A 194 12.18 -19.04 -10.72
N GLU A 195 11.16 -18.24 -10.43
CA GLU A 195 11.08 -17.49 -9.17
C GLU A 195 10.49 -18.38 -8.07
N GLU A 196 11.37 -19.10 -7.38
CA GLU A 196 10.95 -20.04 -6.32
C GLU A 196 10.40 -19.30 -5.10
N ILE A 197 11.03 -18.19 -4.71
CA ILE A 197 10.57 -17.34 -3.61
C ILE A 197 9.85 -16.12 -4.19
N ARG A 198 8.55 -15.99 -3.89
CA ARG A 198 7.69 -14.92 -4.41
C ARG A 198 7.06 -14.15 -3.25
N LEU A 199 7.19 -12.82 -3.31
CA LEU A 199 6.75 -11.91 -2.27
C LEU A 199 5.80 -10.85 -2.85
N GLY A 200 4.62 -10.74 -2.26
CA GLY A 200 3.62 -9.72 -2.57
C GLY A 200 3.31 -8.86 -1.35
N LEU A 201 3.40 -7.54 -1.49
CA LEU A 201 2.90 -6.56 -0.52
C LEU A 201 1.80 -5.72 -1.18
N HIS A 202 0.57 -6.11 -0.94
CA HIS A 202 -0.58 -5.69 -1.71
C HIS A 202 -1.49 -4.75 -0.94
N ARG A 203 -2.34 -4.02 -1.67
CA ARG A 203 -3.50 -3.33 -1.11
C ARG A 203 -4.70 -3.47 -2.05
N SER A 204 -5.76 -4.08 -1.56
CA SER A 204 -7.04 -4.15 -2.26
C SER A 204 -7.92 -3.01 -1.80
N ASP A 205 -8.36 -2.17 -2.74
CA ASP A 205 -9.12 -0.95 -2.43
C ASP A 205 -10.61 -1.14 -2.75
N TYR A 206 -11.49 -0.63 -1.89
CA TYR A 206 -12.93 -0.86 -1.92
C TYR A 206 -13.74 0.41 -1.64
N MET A 207 -14.92 0.47 -2.22
CA MET A 207 -15.98 1.41 -1.83
C MET A 207 -17.26 0.63 -1.50
N LEU A 208 -18.01 1.12 -0.52
CA LEU A 208 -19.34 0.60 -0.18
C LEU A 208 -20.39 1.36 -0.99
N ASP A 209 -20.96 0.72 -2.00
CA ASP A 209 -21.99 1.33 -2.84
C ASP A 209 -23.27 1.59 -2.04
N GLU A 210 -23.77 2.82 -2.04
CA GLU A 210 -24.88 3.22 -1.19
C GLU A 210 -26.19 2.53 -1.59
N LYS A 211 -26.42 2.36 -2.89
CA LYS A 211 -27.68 1.83 -3.41
C LYS A 211 -27.78 0.32 -3.22
N THR A 212 -26.71 -0.40 -3.56
CA THR A 212 -26.68 -1.86 -3.50
C THR A 212 -26.23 -2.40 -2.14
N LYS A 213 -25.61 -1.56 -1.29
CA LYS A 213 -24.95 -1.93 -0.03
C LYS A 213 -23.90 -3.02 -0.21
N LEU A 214 -23.31 -3.11 -1.41
CA LEU A 214 -22.23 -4.04 -1.72
C LEU A 214 -20.88 -3.36 -1.51
N LEU A 215 -19.96 -4.10 -0.90
CA LEU A 215 -18.54 -3.74 -0.90
C LEU A 215 -17.95 -4.11 -2.26
N LEU A 216 -17.58 -3.11 -3.05
CA LEU A 216 -17.08 -3.30 -4.40
C LEU A 216 -15.63 -2.84 -4.52
N GLN A 217 -14.80 -3.69 -5.13
CA GLN A 217 -13.38 -3.44 -5.33
C GLN A 217 -13.18 -2.36 -6.40
N ILE A 218 -12.39 -1.34 -6.06
CA ILE A 218 -11.94 -0.27 -6.95
C ILE A 218 -10.78 -0.75 -7.81
N GLU A 219 -9.76 -1.30 -7.18
CA GLU A 219 -8.52 -1.79 -7.80
C GLU A 219 -7.75 -2.70 -6.84
N PHE A 220 -6.75 -3.39 -7.38
CA PHE A 220 -5.82 -4.21 -6.60
C PHE A 220 -4.39 -3.73 -6.87
N ASN A 221 -3.76 -3.12 -5.86
CA ASN A 221 -2.41 -2.56 -5.97
C ASN A 221 -1.38 -3.66 -5.71
N THR A 222 -0.59 -3.99 -6.73
CA THR A 222 0.48 -4.99 -6.61
C THR A 222 1.88 -4.39 -6.46
N ILE A 223 2.05 -3.11 -6.80
CA ILE A 223 3.32 -2.38 -6.74
C ILE A 223 3.19 -1.13 -5.88
N SER A 224 4.22 -0.84 -5.06
CA SER A 224 4.35 0.42 -4.32
C SER A 224 3.10 0.82 -3.51
N SER A 225 2.47 -0.17 -2.86
CA SER A 225 1.34 0.03 -1.95
C SER A 225 1.74 0.96 -0.80
N SER A 226 1.48 2.26 -0.96
CA SER A 226 1.88 3.31 -0.03
C SER A 226 1.02 3.34 1.24
N PHE A 227 1.49 4.07 2.26
CA PHE A 227 0.78 4.44 3.49
C PHE A 227 0.64 3.33 4.55
N ALA A 228 1.37 2.22 4.42
CA ALA A 228 1.41 1.22 5.48
C ALA A 228 2.05 1.75 6.77
N GLY A 229 2.94 2.76 6.67
CA GLY A 229 3.50 3.51 7.79
C GLY A 229 2.50 4.51 8.36
N LEU A 230 2.13 5.50 7.55
CA LEU A 230 1.28 6.61 8.00
C LEU A 230 -0.15 6.17 8.37
N GLY A 231 -0.69 5.13 7.73
CA GLY A 231 -2.02 4.59 8.05
C GLY A 231 -2.11 4.03 9.48
N CYS A 232 -1.03 3.41 10.00
CA CYS A 232 -0.96 3.01 11.41
C CYS A 232 -1.02 4.21 12.33
N LEU A 233 -0.28 5.29 12.01
CA LEU A 233 -0.27 6.51 12.81
C LEU A 233 -1.62 7.22 12.83
N VAL A 234 -2.38 7.20 11.72
CA VAL A 234 -3.74 7.77 11.69
C VAL A 234 -4.70 6.96 12.58
N THR A 235 -4.57 5.63 12.61
CA THR A 235 -5.31 4.80 13.56
C THR A 235 -5.00 5.20 15.01
N ASP A 236 -3.72 5.39 15.34
CA ASP A 236 -3.29 5.77 16.69
C ASP A 236 -3.69 7.20 17.07
N LEU A 237 -3.64 8.13 16.11
CA LEU A 237 -4.15 9.50 16.27
C LEU A 237 -5.63 9.48 16.64
N HIS A 238 -6.47 8.85 15.81
CA HIS A 238 -7.92 8.83 16.06
C HIS A 238 -8.25 8.12 17.37
N ARG A 239 -7.53 7.06 17.75
CA ARG A 239 -7.71 6.42 19.06
C ARG A 239 -7.34 7.35 20.21
N THR A 240 -6.25 8.12 20.08
CA THR A 240 -5.84 9.10 21.09
C THR A 240 -6.89 10.19 21.24
N LEU A 241 -7.32 10.79 20.13
CA LEU A 241 -8.37 11.81 20.15
C LEU A 241 -9.68 11.28 20.75
N LEU A 242 -10.10 10.06 20.42
CA LEU A 242 -11.30 9.46 21.02
C LEU A 242 -11.11 9.02 22.48
N ASN A 243 -9.89 8.82 22.97
CA ASN A 243 -9.68 8.61 24.40
C ASN A 243 -9.84 9.92 25.19
N ASP A 244 -9.40 11.04 24.60
CA ASP A 244 -9.43 12.35 25.25
C ASP A 244 -10.78 13.06 25.11
N TYR A 245 -11.47 12.86 23.98
CA TYR A 245 -12.70 13.56 23.60
C TYR A 245 -13.90 12.64 23.35
N GLY A 246 -13.76 11.33 23.53
CA GLY A 246 -14.81 10.36 23.20
C GLY A 246 -16.11 10.54 23.98
N GLU A 247 -16.04 10.97 25.24
CA GLU A 247 -17.22 11.25 26.06
C GLU A 247 -18.01 12.45 25.53
N ASP A 248 -17.30 13.55 25.19
CA ASP A 248 -17.90 14.76 24.60
C ASP A 248 -18.51 14.48 23.22
N LEU A 249 -17.90 13.57 22.46
CA LEU A 249 -18.31 13.21 21.10
C LEU A 249 -19.34 12.06 21.06
N GLY A 250 -19.53 11.31 22.14
CA GLY A 250 -20.31 10.07 22.13
C GLY A 250 -19.68 8.94 21.30
N LEU A 251 -18.35 8.90 21.20
CA LEU A 251 -17.58 7.95 20.40
C LEU A 251 -16.64 7.12 21.27
N ASP A 252 -16.50 5.83 20.96
CA ASP A 252 -15.61 4.91 21.69
C ASP A 252 -14.38 4.54 20.84
N SER A 253 -13.17 4.81 21.34
CA SER A 253 -11.90 4.49 20.67
C SER A 253 -11.75 2.99 20.36
N LYS A 254 -12.42 2.11 21.11
CA LYS A 254 -12.42 0.65 20.87
C LYS A 254 -13.11 0.25 19.56
N ARG A 255 -13.95 1.13 19.00
CA ARG A 255 -14.58 0.91 17.69
C ARG A 255 -13.62 1.14 16.53
N ILE A 256 -12.45 1.72 16.75
CA ILE A 256 -11.39 1.82 15.76
C ILE A 256 -10.55 0.53 15.82
N PRO A 257 -10.50 -0.31 14.77
CA PRO A 257 -9.72 -1.54 14.79
C PRO A 257 -8.22 -1.25 14.76
N GLY A 258 -7.43 -2.17 15.32
CA GLY A 258 -5.98 -2.06 15.36
C GLY A 258 -5.39 -2.11 13.95
N ASN A 259 -4.26 -1.43 13.74
CA ASN A 259 -3.61 -1.38 12.44
C ASN A 259 -2.13 -1.75 12.56
N THR A 260 -1.77 -2.90 11.99
CA THR A 260 -0.44 -3.51 12.10
C THR A 260 0.33 -3.50 10.78
N ALA A 261 -0.11 -2.69 9.81
CA ALA A 261 0.38 -2.72 8.43
C ALA A 261 1.90 -2.55 8.29
N THR A 262 2.49 -1.54 8.92
CA THR A 262 3.95 -1.36 8.87
C THR A 262 4.71 -2.56 9.41
N GLY A 263 4.22 -3.11 10.54
CA GLY A 263 4.83 -4.24 11.23
C GLY A 263 4.80 -5.51 10.39
N GLN A 264 3.62 -5.84 9.83
CA GLN A 264 3.45 -7.04 9.03
C GLN A 264 4.14 -6.95 7.65
N PHE A 265 4.20 -5.77 7.03
CA PHE A 265 4.99 -5.58 5.81
C PHE A 265 6.49 -5.76 6.08
N ALA A 266 6.99 -5.23 7.20
CA ALA A 266 8.38 -5.45 7.62
C ALA A 266 8.65 -6.92 7.92
N GLU A 267 7.71 -7.62 8.56
CA GLU A 267 7.80 -9.06 8.81
C GLU A 267 7.88 -9.87 7.52
N ALA A 268 7.03 -9.57 6.53
CA ALA A 268 7.05 -10.26 5.24
C ALA A 268 8.38 -10.06 4.50
N LEU A 269 8.90 -8.83 4.49
CA LEU A 269 10.22 -8.51 3.91
C LEU A 269 11.35 -9.24 4.66
N ALA A 270 11.30 -9.30 5.99
CA ALA A 270 12.29 -10.02 6.81
C ALA A 270 12.23 -11.53 6.60
N LYS A 271 11.03 -12.12 6.49
CA LYS A 271 10.84 -13.53 6.15
C LYS A 271 11.38 -13.83 4.75
N ALA A 272 11.08 -12.99 3.75
CA ALA A 272 11.63 -13.15 2.40
C ALA A 272 13.17 -13.07 2.39
N TRP A 273 13.75 -12.11 3.11
CA TRP A 273 15.20 -12.01 3.30
C TRP A 273 15.79 -13.26 3.97
N THR A 274 15.07 -13.84 4.94
CA THR A 274 15.48 -15.09 5.61
C THR A 274 15.44 -16.28 4.66
N GLU A 275 14.40 -16.39 3.81
CA GLU A 275 14.30 -17.42 2.78
C GLU A 275 15.39 -17.30 1.70
N TYR A 276 15.82 -16.08 1.37
CA TYR A 276 16.98 -15.85 0.50
C TYR A 276 18.29 -16.37 1.13
N ASN A 277 18.35 -16.40 2.47
CA ASN A 277 19.39 -17.06 3.25
C ASN A 277 20.82 -16.55 3.01
N ASN A 278 20.99 -15.22 2.95
CA ASN A 278 22.30 -14.58 2.96
C ASN A 278 22.36 -13.50 4.06
N PRO A 279 22.99 -13.78 5.22
CA PRO A 279 22.95 -12.87 6.37
C PRO A 279 23.71 -11.56 6.14
N ARG A 280 24.54 -11.46 5.09
CA ARG A 280 25.26 -10.24 4.75
C ARG A 280 24.50 -9.35 3.76
N ALA A 281 23.50 -9.90 3.09
CA ALA A 281 22.72 -9.18 2.09
C ALA A 281 21.78 -8.16 2.71
N VAL A 282 21.40 -7.16 1.92
CA VAL A 282 20.49 -6.07 2.31
C VAL A 282 19.14 -6.20 1.62
N ALA A 283 18.14 -5.49 2.15
CA ALA A 283 16.91 -5.19 1.42
C ALA A 283 17.05 -3.82 0.74
N MET A 284 16.94 -3.77 -0.58
CA MET A 284 17.00 -2.52 -1.33
C MET A 284 15.59 -1.97 -1.56
N ILE A 285 15.39 -0.70 -1.23
CA ILE A 285 14.17 0.05 -1.51
C ILE A 285 14.41 0.86 -2.79
N VAL A 286 13.66 0.57 -3.84
CA VAL A 286 13.69 1.34 -5.10
C VAL A 286 12.80 2.56 -4.93
N VAL A 287 13.33 3.77 -5.11
CA VAL A 287 12.64 5.02 -4.76
C VAL A 287 12.62 6.02 -5.92
N GLN A 288 11.68 6.96 -5.88
CA GLN A 288 11.65 8.09 -6.79
C GLN A 288 12.78 9.07 -6.46
N THR A 289 13.16 9.92 -7.42
CA THR A 289 14.16 10.99 -7.23
C THR A 289 13.67 12.09 -6.30
N GLU A 290 12.36 12.33 -6.26
CA GLU A 290 11.67 13.23 -5.35
C GLU A 290 10.54 12.49 -4.65
N GLU A 291 10.65 12.32 -3.35
CA GLU A 291 9.77 11.47 -2.56
C GLU A 291 9.31 12.21 -1.29
N ARG A 292 8.24 13.00 -1.41
CA ARG A 292 7.66 13.72 -0.27
C ARG A 292 7.05 12.79 0.76
N ASN A 293 6.70 11.57 0.37
CA ASN A 293 6.20 10.53 1.28
C ASN A 293 7.33 9.61 1.78
N MET A 294 8.59 10.08 1.81
CA MET A 294 9.73 9.25 2.23
C MET A 294 9.60 8.75 3.67
N TYR A 295 8.94 9.50 4.54
CA TYR A 295 8.78 9.13 5.96
C TYR A 295 7.97 7.83 6.12
N ASP A 296 6.95 7.60 5.28
CA ASP A 296 6.22 6.32 5.22
C ASP A 296 7.17 5.13 4.93
N GLN A 297 8.16 5.34 4.06
CA GLN A 297 9.15 4.33 3.71
C GLN A 297 10.20 4.15 4.82
N HIS A 298 10.60 5.24 5.47
CA HIS A 298 11.54 5.21 6.59
C HIS A 298 10.95 4.54 7.83
N TRP A 299 9.65 4.65 8.08
CA TRP A 299 8.95 3.87 9.12
C TRP A 299 9.14 2.37 8.91
N LEU A 300 8.90 1.87 7.70
CA LEU A 300 9.12 0.47 7.35
C LEU A 300 10.60 0.06 7.52
N CYS A 301 11.53 0.88 7.05
CA CYS A 301 12.97 0.62 7.18
C CYS A 301 13.43 0.55 8.64
N THR A 302 12.87 1.40 9.49
CA THR A 302 13.17 1.44 10.93
C THR A 302 12.70 0.15 11.60
N VAL A 303 11.47 -0.28 11.32
CA VAL A 303 10.94 -1.55 11.84
C VAL A 303 11.79 -2.75 11.38
N LEU A 304 12.18 -2.79 10.09
CA LEU A 304 13.08 -3.83 9.56
C LEU A 304 14.40 -3.89 10.31
N LYS A 305 15.01 -2.73 10.58
CA LYS A 305 16.29 -2.65 11.27
C LYS A 305 16.18 -3.00 12.75
N GLU A 306 15.21 -2.43 13.45
CA GLU A 306 15.11 -2.55 14.91
C GLU A 306 14.57 -3.91 15.35
N ARG A 307 13.60 -4.47 14.63
CA ARG A 307 12.96 -5.75 15.02
C ARG A 307 13.62 -6.98 14.41
N TYR A 308 14.14 -6.86 13.18
CA TYR A 308 14.66 -8.00 12.43
C TYR A 308 16.16 -7.89 12.11
N ASN A 309 16.81 -6.78 12.46
CA ASN A 309 18.21 -6.50 12.14
C ASN A 309 18.55 -6.59 10.63
N VAL A 310 17.56 -6.41 9.76
CA VAL A 310 17.75 -6.37 8.31
C VAL A 310 18.19 -4.96 7.92
N ARG A 311 19.36 -4.84 7.26
CA ARG A 311 19.84 -3.55 6.75
C ARG A 311 19.12 -3.20 5.47
N THR A 312 18.79 -1.92 5.31
CA THR A 312 18.20 -1.38 4.08
C THR A 312 19.13 -0.41 3.38
N ILE A 313 19.04 -0.35 2.05
CA ILE A 313 19.60 0.72 1.22
C ILE A 313 18.49 1.30 0.36
N ARG A 314 18.58 2.57 -0.01
CA ARG A 314 17.60 3.25 -0.87
C ARG A 314 18.31 3.69 -2.14
N LYS A 315 17.74 3.37 -3.30
CA LYS A 315 18.33 3.70 -4.60
C LYS A 315 17.25 4.04 -5.63
N THR A 316 17.52 5.06 -6.43
CA THR A 316 16.75 5.35 -7.64
C THR A 316 17.09 4.35 -8.74
N LEU A 317 16.24 4.24 -9.76
CA LEU A 317 16.51 3.36 -10.91
C LEU A 317 17.80 3.77 -11.65
N ALA A 318 18.09 5.06 -11.76
CA ALA A 318 19.33 5.56 -12.39
C ALA A 318 20.59 5.17 -11.59
N GLU A 319 20.57 5.28 -10.26
CA GLU A 319 21.69 4.81 -9.42
C GLU A 319 21.87 3.29 -9.52
N ILE A 320 20.78 2.55 -9.67
CA ILE A 320 20.84 1.09 -9.86
C ILE A 320 21.48 0.72 -11.19
N ASP A 321 21.20 1.43 -12.28
CA ASP A 321 21.89 1.20 -13.57
C ASP A 321 23.39 1.52 -13.45
N SER A 322 23.73 2.58 -12.71
CA SER A 322 25.12 3.02 -12.55
C SER A 322 25.96 2.14 -11.61
N GLU A 323 25.37 1.59 -10.55
CA GLU A 323 26.10 0.86 -9.50
C GLU A 323 25.77 -0.63 -9.44
N GLY A 324 24.77 -1.06 -10.19
CA GLY A 324 24.25 -2.42 -10.20
C GLY A 324 25.08 -3.36 -11.04
N GLN A 325 25.33 -4.55 -10.51
CA GLN A 325 26.00 -5.63 -11.23
C GLN A 325 25.41 -6.99 -10.86
N LEU A 326 25.39 -7.90 -11.84
CA LEU A 326 25.07 -9.31 -11.64
C LEU A 326 26.35 -10.13 -11.58
N LEU A 327 26.52 -10.89 -10.51
CA LEU A 327 27.55 -11.90 -10.43
C LEU A 327 27.19 -13.13 -11.28
N PRO A 328 28.16 -13.99 -11.65
CA PRO A 328 27.90 -15.19 -12.44
C PRO A 328 26.90 -16.18 -11.83
N ASP A 329 26.74 -16.17 -10.50
CA ASP A 329 25.76 -16.99 -9.77
C ASP A 329 24.36 -16.35 -9.72
N GLY A 330 24.17 -15.19 -10.35
CA GLY A 330 22.94 -14.41 -10.36
C GLY A 330 22.77 -13.47 -9.17
N THR A 331 23.71 -13.43 -8.22
CA THR A 331 23.67 -12.51 -7.07
C THR A 331 23.68 -11.06 -7.56
N PHE A 332 22.72 -10.28 -7.07
CA PHE A 332 22.64 -8.86 -7.36
C PHE A 332 23.51 -8.05 -6.38
N LEU A 333 24.42 -7.24 -6.89
CA LEU A 333 25.16 -6.28 -6.09
C LEU A 333 24.80 -4.85 -6.50
N VAL A 334 24.67 -3.95 -5.53
CA VAL A 334 24.55 -2.51 -5.76
C VAL A 334 25.53 -1.79 -4.83
N GLY A 335 26.46 -1.02 -5.39
CA GLY A 335 27.50 -0.35 -4.60
C GLY A 335 28.35 -1.34 -3.77
N GLY A 336 28.60 -2.54 -4.30
CA GLY A 336 29.34 -3.61 -3.64
C GLY A 336 28.57 -4.40 -2.58
N GLN A 337 27.30 -4.08 -2.33
CA GLN A 337 26.46 -4.78 -1.35
C GLN A 337 25.52 -5.78 -2.03
N ALA A 338 25.49 -7.02 -1.52
CA ALA A 338 24.55 -8.04 -2.01
C ALA A 338 23.11 -7.70 -1.62
N VAL A 339 22.19 -7.81 -2.58
CA VAL A 339 20.76 -7.50 -2.39
C VAL A 339 19.97 -8.80 -2.39
N ALA A 340 19.30 -9.09 -1.28
CA ALA A 340 18.43 -10.25 -1.15
C ALA A 340 16.99 -9.96 -1.58
N VAL A 341 16.51 -8.75 -1.28
CA VAL A 341 15.13 -8.32 -1.56
C VAL A 341 15.15 -6.96 -2.23
N VAL A 342 14.40 -6.81 -3.31
CA VAL A 342 14.15 -5.55 -4.01
C VAL A 342 12.69 -5.16 -3.74
N TYR A 343 12.48 -4.11 -2.95
CA TYR A 343 11.15 -3.58 -2.64
C TYR A 343 10.89 -2.29 -3.41
N PHE A 344 9.91 -2.32 -4.30
CA PHE A 344 9.59 -1.18 -5.16
C PHE A 344 8.70 -0.18 -4.43
N ARG A 345 9.21 1.04 -4.30
CA ARG A 345 8.47 2.27 -3.98
C ARG A 345 8.47 3.28 -5.14
N ALA A 346 8.83 2.80 -6.35
CA ALA A 346 8.87 3.52 -7.60
C ALA A 346 8.75 2.53 -8.77
N GLY A 347 8.81 3.02 -10.01
CA GLY A 347 8.83 2.21 -11.22
C GLY A 347 7.44 1.78 -11.69
N TYR A 348 6.37 2.35 -11.12
CA TYR A 348 4.97 2.11 -11.46
C TYR A 348 4.38 3.16 -12.40
N ALA A 349 5.11 4.27 -12.64
CA ALA A 349 4.71 5.33 -13.56
C ALA A 349 5.77 5.55 -14.65
N PRO A 350 5.36 5.99 -15.86
CA PRO A 350 6.31 6.32 -16.93
C PRO A 350 7.33 7.41 -16.53
N THR A 351 6.95 8.31 -15.63
CA THR A 351 7.80 9.39 -15.12
C THR A 351 9.01 8.88 -14.34
N ASP A 352 8.99 7.64 -13.86
CA ASP A 352 10.13 7.00 -13.21
C ASP A 352 11.16 6.46 -14.21
N TYR A 353 10.89 6.56 -15.53
CA TYR A 353 11.74 6.07 -16.61
C TYR A 353 12.06 7.19 -17.62
N PRO A 354 12.75 8.26 -17.21
CA PRO A 354 13.11 9.36 -18.11
C PRO A 354 14.08 8.94 -19.22
N SER A 355 14.79 7.82 -19.08
CA SER A 355 15.75 7.31 -20.06
C SER A 355 15.76 5.78 -20.14
N GLU A 356 16.61 5.24 -21.02
CA GLU A 356 16.86 3.79 -21.08
C GLU A 356 17.62 3.25 -19.86
N SER A 357 18.24 4.12 -19.06
CA SER A 357 18.94 3.74 -17.82
C SER A 357 18.01 3.02 -16.86
N GLU A 358 16.83 3.58 -16.63
CA GLU A 358 15.88 3.05 -15.66
C GLU A 358 15.26 1.73 -16.13
N TRP A 359 15.07 1.58 -17.44
CA TRP A 359 14.62 0.31 -18.03
C TRP A 359 15.68 -0.79 -17.94
N ARG A 360 16.96 -0.46 -18.14
CA ARG A 360 18.07 -1.41 -17.94
C ARG A 360 18.19 -1.81 -16.47
N ALA A 361 18.11 -0.87 -15.54
CA ALA A 361 18.06 -1.16 -14.11
C ALA A 361 16.91 -2.10 -13.75
N ARG A 362 15.70 -1.82 -14.26
CA ARG A 362 14.54 -2.69 -14.03
C ARG A 362 14.78 -4.10 -14.55
N LEU A 363 15.26 -4.25 -15.78
CA LEU A 363 15.59 -5.56 -16.35
C LEU A 363 16.69 -6.29 -15.55
N LEU A 364 17.76 -5.58 -15.15
CA LEU A 364 18.86 -6.13 -14.37
C LEU A 364 18.38 -6.74 -13.05
N MET A 365 17.50 -6.02 -12.33
CA MET A 365 16.88 -6.52 -11.10
C MET A 365 16.03 -7.76 -11.35
N GLU A 366 15.17 -7.74 -12.37
CA GLU A 366 14.31 -8.88 -12.72
C GLU A 366 15.12 -10.11 -13.14
N GLN A 367 16.30 -9.93 -13.76
CA GLN A 367 17.22 -11.01 -14.09
C GLN A 367 17.92 -11.61 -12.85
N SER A 368 18.11 -10.82 -11.80
CA SER A 368 18.85 -11.22 -10.59
C SER A 368 18.18 -12.26 -9.68
N SER A 369 18.95 -12.99 -8.87
CA SER A 369 18.41 -13.92 -7.88
C SER A 369 17.65 -13.26 -6.73
N ALA A 370 17.74 -11.93 -6.57
CA ALA A 370 17.03 -11.21 -5.52
C ALA A 370 15.50 -11.42 -5.64
N ILE A 371 14.82 -11.42 -4.51
CA ILE A 371 13.35 -11.52 -4.43
C ILE A 371 12.79 -10.14 -4.74
N LYS A 372 11.94 -10.02 -5.76
CA LYS A 372 11.30 -8.76 -6.09
C LYS A 372 9.95 -8.66 -5.38
N CYS A 373 9.64 -7.46 -4.91
CA CYS A 373 8.36 -7.11 -4.32
C CYS A 373 7.85 -5.81 -4.97
N PRO A 374 7.05 -5.91 -6.05
CA PRO A 374 6.69 -7.14 -6.78
C PRO A 374 7.69 -7.50 -7.90
N SER A 375 7.66 -8.75 -8.37
CA SER A 375 8.24 -9.13 -9.67
C SER A 375 7.47 -8.51 -10.84
N ILE A 376 8.04 -8.58 -12.06
CA ILE A 376 7.37 -8.06 -13.26
C ILE A 376 6.01 -8.71 -13.51
N SER A 377 5.85 -10.01 -13.22
CA SER A 377 4.58 -10.72 -13.39
C SER A 377 3.53 -10.24 -12.40
N TYR A 378 3.91 -10.04 -11.13
CA TYR A 378 3.02 -9.45 -10.12
C TYR A 378 2.62 -8.01 -10.48
N HIS A 379 3.56 -7.21 -11.01
CA HIS A 379 3.26 -5.86 -11.49
C HIS A 379 2.21 -5.91 -12.62
N LEU A 380 2.41 -6.74 -13.65
CA LEU A 380 1.43 -6.89 -14.75
C LEU A 380 0.06 -7.40 -14.26
N ALA A 381 0.05 -8.30 -13.27
CA ALA A 381 -1.19 -8.83 -12.68
C ALA A 381 -2.02 -7.75 -11.96
N GLY A 382 -1.41 -6.63 -11.55
CA GLY A 382 -2.11 -5.49 -10.95
C GLY A 382 -2.72 -4.51 -11.95
N THR A 383 -2.49 -4.69 -13.25
CA THR A 383 -3.04 -3.78 -14.27
C THR A 383 -4.57 -3.83 -14.28
N LYS A 384 -5.18 -2.68 -14.56
CA LYS A 384 -6.65 -2.55 -14.68
C LYS A 384 -7.21 -3.50 -15.74
N LYS A 385 -6.46 -3.73 -16.82
CA LYS A 385 -6.84 -4.68 -17.85
C LYS A 385 -6.91 -6.12 -17.32
N ILE A 386 -5.97 -6.58 -16.49
CA ILE A 386 -6.05 -7.90 -15.87
C ILE A 386 -7.21 -7.99 -14.88
N GLN A 387 -7.45 -6.95 -14.07
CA GLN A 387 -8.65 -6.88 -13.21
C GLN A 387 -9.94 -7.07 -14.03
N GLN A 388 -10.05 -6.41 -15.19
CA GLN A 388 -11.18 -6.55 -16.09
C GLN A 388 -11.29 -7.94 -16.72
N GLU A 389 -10.17 -8.55 -17.13
CA GLU A 389 -10.17 -9.91 -17.69
C GLU A 389 -10.57 -10.96 -16.65
N LEU A 390 -10.13 -10.82 -15.39
CA LEU A 390 -10.53 -11.69 -14.27
C LEU A 390 -12.03 -11.62 -13.96
N ALA A 391 -12.69 -10.51 -14.28
CA ALA A 391 -14.13 -10.36 -14.11
C ALA A 391 -14.98 -11.09 -15.18
N LYS A 392 -14.35 -11.59 -16.26
CA LYS A 392 -15.08 -12.34 -17.29
C LYS A 392 -15.57 -13.70 -16.76
N PRO A 393 -16.71 -14.20 -17.27
CA PRO A 393 -17.19 -15.54 -16.92
C PRO A 393 -16.12 -16.61 -17.13
N ASN A 394 -16.02 -17.55 -16.17
CA ASN A 394 -15.13 -18.71 -16.20
C ASN A 394 -13.61 -18.41 -16.15
N VAL A 395 -13.18 -17.15 -15.98
CA VAL A 395 -11.75 -16.84 -15.89
C VAL A 395 -11.19 -17.10 -14.49
N LEU A 396 -11.91 -16.74 -13.43
CA LEU A 396 -11.48 -17.04 -12.04
C LEU A 396 -11.27 -18.54 -11.80
N GLU A 397 -12.12 -19.38 -12.38
CA GLU A 397 -12.05 -20.85 -12.30
C GLU A 397 -10.76 -21.43 -12.88
N LYS A 398 -10.05 -20.69 -13.75
CA LYS A 398 -8.74 -21.12 -14.25
C LYS A 398 -7.67 -21.04 -13.17
N PHE A 399 -7.84 -20.13 -12.21
CA PHE A 399 -6.85 -19.84 -11.18
C PHE A 399 -7.25 -20.39 -9.81
N LEU A 400 -8.54 -20.48 -9.51
CA LEU A 400 -9.03 -20.93 -8.21
C LEU A 400 -9.94 -22.15 -8.35
N GLU A 401 -9.83 -23.07 -7.39
CA GLU A 401 -10.67 -24.29 -7.35
C GLU A 401 -11.83 -24.13 -6.36
N SER A 402 -11.63 -23.35 -5.29
CA SER A 402 -12.62 -23.13 -4.24
C SER A 402 -13.79 -22.30 -4.78
N LYS A 403 -14.94 -22.96 -4.96
CA LYS A 403 -16.19 -22.30 -5.39
C LYS A 403 -16.64 -21.23 -4.41
N GLU A 404 -16.36 -21.40 -3.12
CA GLU A 404 -16.67 -20.42 -2.09
C GLU A 404 -15.83 -19.15 -2.27
N ASP A 405 -14.52 -19.30 -2.47
CA ASP A 405 -13.62 -18.16 -2.66
C ASP A 405 -13.92 -17.43 -3.97
N ILE A 406 -14.22 -18.16 -5.04
CA ILE A 406 -14.68 -17.58 -6.30
C ILE A 406 -15.98 -16.77 -6.09
N ALA A 407 -16.93 -17.29 -5.31
CA ALA A 407 -18.17 -16.58 -5.02
C ALA A 407 -17.92 -15.30 -4.19
N LYS A 408 -17.02 -15.35 -3.20
CA LYS A 408 -16.61 -14.18 -2.41
C LYS A 408 -15.97 -13.10 -3.29
N LEU A 409 -15.04 -13.48 -4.16
CA LEU A 409 -14.40 -12.56 -5.11
C LEU A 409 -15.42 -11.93 -6.05
N ARG A 410 -16.27 -12.73 -6.69
CA ARG A 410 -17.30 -12.23 -7.61
C ARG A 410 -18.25 -11.24 -6.94
N LYS A 411 -18.59 -11.46 -5.68
CA LYS A 411 -19.47 -10.58 -4.92
C LYS A 411 -18.88 -9.17 -4.75
N CYS A 412 -17.56 -9.02 -4.77
CA CYS A 412 -16.91 -7.71 -4.69
C CYS A 412 -16.54 -7.11 -6.05
N PHE A 413 -16.76 -7.79 -7.17
CA PHE A 413 -16.50 -7.22 -8.48
C PHE A 413 -17.62 -6.25 -8.87
N ALA A 414 -17.25 -5.00 -9.14
CA ALA A 414 -18.13 -4.08 -9.87
C ALA A 414 -18.22 -4.51 -11.34
N GLY A 415 -19.13 -3.90 -12.10
CA GLY A 415 -19.14 -4.07 -13.55
C GLY A 415 -17.82 -3.62 -14.18
N LEU A 416 -17.17 -4.51 -14.94
CA LEU A 416 -15.86 -4.31 -15.56
C LEU A 416 -15.90 -4.79 -17.01
N TRP A 417 -15.60 -3.90 -17.95
CA TRP A 417 -15.77 -4.17 -19.38
C TRP A 417 -14.60 -3.66 -20.22
N SER A 418 -14.32 -4.40 -21.30
CA SER A 418 -13.44 -3.93 -22.38
C SER A 418 -14.23 -3.01 -23.31
N LEU A 419 -13.58 -2.02 -23.91
CA LEU A 419 -14.22 -1.10 -24.87
C LEU A 419 -14.68 -1.77 -26.19
N VAL A 420 -14.34 -3.05 -26.40
CA VAL A 420 -14.85 -3.87 -27.52
C VAL A 420 -16.32 -4.24 -27.34
N ASP A 421 -16.83 -4.20 -26.11
CA ASP A 421 -18.25 -4.40 -25.85
C ASP A 421 -19.04 -3.16 -26.33
N SER A 422 -19.59 -3.25 -27.54
CA SER A 422 -20.31 -2.17 -28.18
C SER A 422 -21.56 -1.75 -27.42
N ASP A 423 -22.24 -2.69 -26.76
CA ASP A 423 -23.47 -2.43 -26.03
C ASP A 423 -23.18 -1.62 -24.76
N ILE A 424 -22.11 -1.97 -24.05
CA ILE A 424 -21.66 -1.21 -22.87
C ILE A 424 -21.11 0.14 -23.29
N THR A 425 -20.34 0.21 -24.37
CA THR A 425 -19.79 1.48 -24.87
C THR A 425 -20.90 2.45 -25.26
N LYS A 426 -21.96 1.98 -25.93
CA LYS A 426 -23.13 2.80 -26.24
C LYS A 426 -23.83 3.31 -24.98
N LYS A 427 -24.01 2.45 -23.96
CA LYS A 427 -24.58 2.86 -22.66
C LYS A 427 -23.71 3.90 -21.95
N ALA A 428 -22.38 3.78 -22.03
CA ALA A 428 -21.45 4.74 -21.45
C ALA A 428 -21.47 6.09 -22.18
N ILE A 429 -21.74 6.11 -23.50
CA ILE A 429 -21.95 7.36 -24.26
C ILE A 429 -23.29 8.01 -23.89
N GLU A 430 -24.34 7.22 -23.67
CA GLU A 430 -25.68 7.70 -23.31
C GLU A 430 -25.76 8.19 -21.86
N LYS A 431 -25.04 7.54 -20.93
CA LYS A 431 -25.07 7.80 -19.49
C LYS A 431 -23.65 7.77 -18.88
N PRO A 432 -22.78 8.70 -19.28
CA PRO A 432 -21.37 8.66 -18.90
C PRO A 432 -21.13 8.82 -17.40
N GLU A 433 -22.05 9.46 -16.67
CA GLU A 433 -21.98 9.65 -15.23
C GLU A 433 -21.96 8.34 -14.44
N LEU A 434 -22.45 7.24 -15.03
CA LEU A 434 -22.50 5.90 -14.41
C LEU A 434 -21.23 5.08 -14.62
N PHE A 435 -20.25 5.61 -15.35
CA PHE A 435 -19.02 4.90 -15.71
C PHE A 435 -17.78 5.68 -15.30
N VAL A 436 -16.70 4.94 -15.12
CA VAL A 436 -15.33 5.45 -15.01
C VAL A 436 -14.50 4.77 -16.08
N MET A 437 -13.77 5.55 -16.88
CA MET A 437 -12.83 5.01 -17.85
C MET A 437 -11.42 5.08 -17.27
N LYS A 438 -10.71 3.94 -17.24
CA LYS A 438 -9.40 3.82 -16.57
C LYS A 438 -8.30 3.44 -17.57
N PRO A 439 -7.22 4.21 -17.72
CA PRO A 439 -6.03 3.77 -18.45
C PRO A 439 -5.20 2.78 -17.62
N GLN A 440 -4.17 2.17 -18.23
CA GLN A 440 -3.22 1.30 -17.53
C GLN A 440 -2.17 2.11 -16.76
N ARG A 441 -2.60 2.83 -15.72
CA ARG A 441 -1.73 3.65 -14.86
C ARG A 441 -2.03 3.38 -13.38
N GLU A 442 -1.03 3.64 -12.55
CA GLU A 442 -1.10 3.56 -11.09
C GLU A 442 -0.78 4.94 -10.48
N GLY A 443 -1.14 5.16 -9.21
CA GLY A 443 -0.77 6.37 -8.47
C GLY A 443 -1.81 7.51 -8.46
N GLY A 444 -3.00 7.30 -9.03
CA GLY A 444 -4.10 8.27 -9.06
C GLY A 444 -3.93 9.40 -10.08
N GLY A 445 -5.00 10.14 -10.38
CA GLY A 445 -4.98 11.29 -11.30
C GLY A 445 -5.12 10.95 -12.79
N ASN A 446 -5.44 9.71 -13.14
CA ASN A 446 -5.44 9.23 -14.53
C ASN A 446 -6.83 8.86 -15.07
N ASN A 447 -7.84 8.80 -14.21
CA ASN A 447 -9.15 8.29 -14.59
C ASN A 447 -9.99 9.38 -15.29
N ILE A 448 -10.91 8.95 -16.14
CA ILE A 448 -11.79 9.82 -16.91
C ILE A 448 -13.23 9.58 -16.45
N TYR A 449 -13.98 10.67 -16.25
CA TYR A 449 -15.31 10.67 -15.63
C TYR A 449 -16.29 11.58 -16.37
N GLY A 450 -17.60 11.29 -16.27
CA GLY A 450 -18.64 12.19 -16.77
C GLY A 450 -18.48 12.50 -18.26
N ASP A 451 -18.75 13.73 -18.67
CA ASP A 451 -18.75 14.11 -20.09
C ASP A 451 -17.45 13.75 -20.82
N ASP A 452 -16.29 13.80 -20.15
CA ASP A 452 -15.01 13.40 -20.73
C ASP A 452 -14.98 11.91 -21.15
N VAL A 453 -15.73 11.03 -20.47
CA VAL A 453 -15.90 9.62 -20.88
C VAL A 453 -16.60 9.59 -22.24
N LYS A 454 -17.71 10.31 -22.37
CA LYS A 454 -18.49 10.37 -23.62
C LYS A 454 -17.66 10.93 -24.76
N GLU A 455 -16.97 12.05 -24.53
CA GLU A 455 -16.12 12.68 -25.53
C GLU A 455 -14.98 11.76 -25.98
N THR A 456 -14.33 11.09 -25.02
CA THR A 456 -13.24 10.15 -25.33
C THR A 456 -13.73 8.94 -26.11
N LEU A 457 -14.87 8.33 -25.72
CA LEU A 457 -15.44 7.20 -26.44
C LEU A 457 -15.87 7.59 -27.87
N LEU A 458 -16.47 8.76 -28.06
CA LEU A 458 -16.85 9.26 -29.39
C LEU A 458 -15.63 9.55 -30.27
N ARG A 459 -14.53 10.04 -29.68
CA ARG A 459 -13.26 10.22 -30.40
C ARG A 459 -12.69 8.88 -30.85
N LEU A 460 -12.59 7.91 -29.93
CA LEU A 460 -12.07 6.57 -30.21
C LEU A 460 -12.88 5.82 -31.29
N GLN A 461 -14.19 6.09 -31.42
CA GLN A 461 -15.02 5.50 -32.47
C GLN A 461 -14.77 6.09 -33.88
N LYS A 462 -14.25 7.31 -33.98
CA LYS A 462 -13.99 7.99 -35.26
C LYS A 462 -12.62 7.64 -35.83
N GLU A 463 -11.67 7.36 -34.97
CA GLU A 463 -10.30 7.01 -35.35
C GLU A 463 -10.23 5.53 -35.73
N VAL A 464 -9.65 5.19 -36.89
CA VAL A 464 -9.34 3.80 -37.25
C VAL A 464 -8.06 3.41 -36.51
N SER A 465 -8.13 3.30 -35.19
CA SER A 465 -7.01 2.95 -34.31
C SER A 465 -7.42 1.86 -33.30
N GLU A 466 -6.43 1.16 -32.74
CA GLU A 466 -6.65 0.23 -31.61
C GLU A 466 -6.48 0.94 -30.25
N GLU A 467 -6.58 2.28 -30.20
CA GLU A 467 -6.34 3.08 -28.98
C GLU A 467 -7.32 2.74 -27.84
N ASP A 468 -8.48 2.16 -28.16
CA ASP A 468 -9.45 1.64 -27.20
C ASP A 468 -8.82 0.62 -26.23
N ALA A 469 -7.77 -0.09 -26.65
CA ALA A 469 -7.09 -1.09 -25.84
C ALA A 469 -6.25 -0.52 -24.69
N ALA A 470 -6.03 0.80 -24.64
CA ALA A 470 -5.38 1.45 -23.51
C ALA A 470 -6.29 1.55 -22.28
N TYR A 471 -7.61 1.43 -22.47
CA TYR A 471 -8.60 1.72 -21.46
C TYR A 471 -9.45 0.49 -21.08
N ILE A 472 -10.08 0.57 -19.91
CA ILE A 472 -11.24 -0.25 -19.54
C ILE A 472 -12.40 0.66 -19.12
N LEU A 473 -13.62 0.15 -19.20
CA LEU A 473 -14.79 0.76 -18.56
C LEU A 473 -15.11 0.04 -17.26
N MET A 474 -15.38 0.80 -16.21
CA MET A 474 -15.81 0.30 -14.91
C MET A 474 -17.10 0.99 -14.50
N GLN A 475 -17.99 0.24 -13.83
CA GLN A 475 -19.15 0.80 -13.13
C GLN A 475 -18.68 1.84 -12.11
N ARG A 476 -19.24 3.05 -12.17
CA ARG A 476 -19.03 4.04 -11.11
C ARG A 476 -19.76 3.60 -9.85
N ILE A 477 -19.04 3.60 -8.73
CA ILE A 477 -19.58 3.30 -7.41
C ILE A 477 -19.94 4.62 -6.73
N PHE A 478 -21.08 4.65 -6.06
CA PHE A 478 -21.58 5.84 -5.38
C PHE A 478 -21.71 5.57 -3.88
N PRO A 479 -20.67 5.86 -3.08
CA PRO A 479 -20.72 5.69 -1.62
C PRO A 479 -21.64 6.70 -0.97
N ALA A 480 -22.07 6.39 0.25
CA ALA A 480 -22.83 7.33 1.07
C ALA A 480 -21.95 8.54 1.42
N VAL A 481 -22.47 9.74 1.16
CA VAL A 481 -21.80 10.99 1.47
C VAL A 481 -22.00 11.30 2.96
N SER A 482 -20.90 11.53 3.68
CA SER A 482 -20.94 11.80 5.12
C SER A 482 -20.28 13.15 5.46
N PRO A 483 -20.79 13.89 6.44
CA PRO A 483 -20.10 15.06 6.98
C PRO A 483 -18.76 14.66 7.59
N THR A 484 -17.73 15.48 7.40
CA THR A 484 -16.40 15.26 7.99
C THR A 484 -15.64 16.57 8.17
N PHE A 485 -14.49 16.49 8.83
CA PHE A 485 -13.52 17.56 8.98
C PHE A 485 -12.18 17.13 8.37
N LEU A 486 -11.71 17.86 7.38
CA LEU A 486 -10.48 17.55 6.64
C LEU A 486 -9.41 18.58 7.01
N ILE A 487 -8.24 18.11 7.45
CA ILE A 487 -7.13 18.99 7.82
C ILE A 487 -6.06 18.92 6.75
N ARG A 488 -5.70 20.08 6.20
CA ARG A 488 -4.62 20.26 5.24
C ARG A 488 -3.96 21.60 5.47
N ASP A 489 -2.63 21.63 5.41
CA ASP A 489 -1.85 22.86 5.58
C ASP A 489 -2.23 23.62 6.87
N SER A 490 -2.47 22.85 7.96
CA SER A 490 -2.95 23.30 9.27
C SER A 490 -4.33 23.97 9.30
N ILE A 491 -5.09 23.88 8.21
CA ILE A 491 -6.45 24.41 8.09
C ILE A 491 -7.44 23.25 8.16
N CYS A 492 -8.46 23.39 9.02
CA CYS A 492 -9.56 22.46 9.13
C CYS A 492 -10.73 22.90 8.24
N HIS A 493 -11.16 22.03 7.33
CA HIS A 493 -12.25 22.25 6.40
C HIS A 493 -13.45 21.38 6.79
N LYS A 494 -14.61 22.01 6.91
CA LYS A 494 -15.89 21.33 7.16
C LYS A 494 -16.50 20.95 5.82
N ASP A 495 -16.55 19.66 5.52
CA ASP A 495 -16.90 19.17 4.19
C ASP A 495 -17.82 17.95 4.23
N HIS A 496 -18.35 17.60 3.06
CA HIS A 496 -19.03 16.34 2.79
C HIS A 496 -18.10 15.45 1.96
N ALA A 497 -17.90 14.21 2.40
CA ALA A 497 -16.89 13.34 1.84
C ALA A 497 -17.40 11.93 1.56
N ILE A 498 -16.65 11.23 0.72
CA ILE A 498 -16.74 9.79 0.50
C ILE A 498 -15.39 9.16 0.80
N SER A 499 -15.42 7.88 1.21
CA SER A 499 -14.22 7.17 1.65
C SER A 499 -14.01 5.86 0.92
N GLU A 500 -12.74 5.48 0.79
CA GLU A 500 -12.25 4.30 0.10
C GLU A 500 -11.36 3.48 1.05
N LEU A 501 -11.80 2.26 1.36
CA LEU A 501 -11.12 1.33 2.24
C LEU A 501 -10.06 0.55 1.45
N GLY A 502 -8.79 0.71 1.79
CA GLY A 502 -7.71 -0.17 1.38
C GLY A 502 -7.41 -1.21 2.44
N VAL A 503 -7.45 -2.49 2.09
CA VAL A 503 -7.00 -3.59 2.95
C VAL A 503 -5.64 -4.05 2.47
N TYR A 504 -4.64 -3.95 3.33
CA TYR A 504 -3.30 -4.46 3.04
C TYR A 504 -3.27 -5.97 3.21
N SER A 505 -2.42 -6.62 2.42
CA SER A 505 -2.15 -8.04 2.57
C SER A 505 -0.71 -8.36 2.17
N ALA A 506 -0.15 -9.39 2.81
CA ALA A 506 1.19 -9.86 2.52
C ALA A 506 1.18 -11.34 2.16
N TYR A 507 1.95 -11.67 1.12
CA TYR A 507 2.08 -13.01 0.60
C TYR A 507 3.54 -13.38 0.47
N LEU A 508 3.95 -14.53 1.00
CA LEU A 508 5.27 -15.09 0.80
C LEU A 508 5.15 -16.59 0.58
N ARG A 509 5.72 -17.06 -0.52
CA ARG A 509 5.82 -18.49 -0.84
C ARG A 509 7.23 -18.83 -1.23
N ASN A 510 7.69 -20.00 -0.81
CA ASN A 510 8.91 -20.64 -1.30
C ASN A 510 8.53 -22.00 -1.92
N LYS A 511 8.68 -22.11 -3.24
CA LYS A 511 8.24 -23.26 -4.04
C LYS A 511 6.74 -23.54 -3.82
N GLU A 512 6.41 -24.66 -3.20
CA GLU A 512 5.03 -25.07 -2.90
C GLU A 512 4.58 -24.61 -1.50
N SER A 513 5.50 -24.20 -0.63
CA SER A 513 5.20 -23.82 0.75
C SER A 513 4.79 -22.36 0.85
N VAL A 514 3.53 -22.12 1.23
CA VAL A 514 3.05 -20.79 1.61
C VAL A 514 3.53 -20.48 3.03
N ILE A 515 4.43 -19.50 3.15
CA ILE A 515 5.03 -19.06 4.41
C ILE A 515 4.20 -17.97 5.07
N MET A 516 3.58 -17.12 4.26
CA MET A 516 2.71 -16.03 4.71
C MET A 516 1.59 -15.82 3.69
N ASN A 517 0.35 -15.71 4.16
CA ASN A 517 -0.79 -15.29 3.34
C ASN A 517 -1.82 -14.60 4.25
N ASP A 518 -1.51 -13.38 4.65
CA ASP A 518 -2.22 -12.71 5.75
C ASP A 518 -2.81 -11.37 5.32
N GLN A 519 -3.95 -11.03 5.92
CA GLN A 519 -4.43 -9.65 5.99
C GLN A 519 -3.52 -8.86 6.92
N CYS A 520 -3.12 -7.66 6.49
CA CYS A 520 -2.02 -6.92 7.08
C CYS A 520 -2.39 -5.49 7.49
N GLY A 521 -3.53 -5.28 8.15
CA GLY A 521 -4.01 -3.93 8.47
C GLY A 521 -4.73 -3.23 7.30
N TYR A 522 -4.90 -1.92 7.40
CA TYR A 522 -5.75 -1.16 6.48
C TYR A 522 -5.30 0.29 6.30
N LEU A 523 -5.89 0.95 5.31
CA LEU A 523 -5.82 2.37 5.02
C LEU A 523 -7.24 2.84 4.71
N MET A 524 -7.71 3.92 5.33
CA MET A 524 -8.88 4.63 4.83
C MET A 524 -8.40 5.91 4.13
N ARG A 525 -8.94 6.18 2.95
CA ARG A 525 -8.74 7.45 2.24
C ARG A 525 -10.07 8.15 2.13
N THR A 526 -10.11 9.42 2.46
CA THR A 526 -11.33 10.22 2.44
C THR A 526 -11.13 11.44 1.55
N LYS A 527 -12.11 11.75 0.72
CA LYS A 527 -12.07 12.89 -0.21
C LYS A 527 -13.40 13.61 -0.24
N VAL A 528 -13.38 14.89 -0.56
CA VAL A 528 -14.60 15.67 -0.80
C VAL A 528 -15.46 14.98 -1.87
N SER A 529 -16.78 14.93 -1.67
CA SER A 529 -17.71 14.16 -2.51
C SER A 529 -17.76 14.64 -3.96
N SER A 530 -17.42 15.91 -4.20
CA SER A 530 -17.30 16.52 -5.53
C SER A 530 -16.02 16.12 -6.28
N SER A 531 -15.01 15.55 -5.60
CA SER A 531 -13.76 15.16 -6.23
C SER A 531 -13.85 13.80 -6.91
N ASN A 532 -13.57 13.78 -8.21
CA ASN A 532 -13.46 12.53 -8.98
C ASN A 532 -12.20 11.73 -8.60
N GLU A 533 -11.09 12.40 -8.28
CA GLU A 533 -9.80 11.78 -7.96
C GLU A 533 -9.59 11.56 -6.45
N GLY A 534 -8.78 10.56 -6.06
CA GLY A 534 -8.64 10.11 -4.66
C GLY A 534 -7.21 9.88 -4.16
N GLY A 535 -6.18 10.27 -4.91
CA GLY A 535 -4.79 10.11 -4.48
C GLY A 535 -4.41 11.12 -3.38
N VAL A 536 -3.95 10.64 -2.23
CA VAL A 536 -3.41 11.50 -1.16
C VAL A 536 -2.12 12.18 -1.62
N ALA A 537 -1.20 11.40 -2.20
CA ALA A 537 0.05 11.92 -2.77
C ALA A 537 -0.18 12.92 -3.91
N ALA A 538 -1.29 12.77 -4.64
CA ALA A 538 -1.72 13.68 -5.71
C ALA A 538 -2.52 14.90 -5.19
N GLY A 539 -2.77 14.98 -3.88
CA GLY A 539 -3.41 16.14 -3.24
C GLY A 539 -4.95 16.13 -3.20
N PHE A 540 -5.61 15.06 -3.64
CA PHE A 540 -7.07 15.00 -3.75
C PHE A 540 -7.78 14.44 -2.51
N ALA A 541 -7.08 13.58 -1.75
CA ALA A 541 -7.62 12.92 -0.57
C ALA A 541 -6.79 13.22 0.68
N VAL A 542 -7.34 12.86 1.83
CA VAL A 542 -6.68 12.81 3.13
C VAL A 542 -6.60 11.37 3.63
N LEU A 543 -5.67 11.10 4.54
CA LEU A 543 -5.63 9.85 5.29
C LEU A 543 -6.70 9.83 6.38
N ASP A 544 -7.27 8.67 6.62
CA ASP A 544 -8.35 8.49 7.60
C ASP A 544 -8.20 7.10 8.26
N SER A 545 -9.00 6.83 9.30
CA SER A 545 -9.23 5.48 9.84
C SER A 545 -10.72 5.15 9.83
N ILE A 546 -11.10 4.03 10.44
CA ILE A 546 -12.49 3.56 10.42
C ILE A 546 -13.07 3.49 11.83
N TYR A 547 -14.34 3.84 11.95
CA TYR A 547 -15.15 3.67 13.14
C TYR A 547 -16.19 2.58 12.86
N LEU A 548 -16.03 1.40 13.48
CA LEU A 548 -16.87 0.24 13.19
C LEU A 548 -18.28 0.41 13.78
N THR A 549 -19.29 0.31 12.92
CA THR A 549 -20.72 0.44 13.27
C THR A 549 -21.47 -0.87 13.23
#